data_AF-X0VQU6-F1
#
_entry.id   AF-X0VQU6-F1
#
_cell.length_a   1.000
_cell.length_b   1.000
_cell.length_c   1.000
_cell.angle_alpha   90.00
_cell.angle_beta   90.00
_cell.angle_gamma   90.00
#
_symmetry.space_group_name_H-M   'P 1'
#
loop_
_entity.id
_entity.type
_entity.pdbx_description
1 polymer ?
#
loop_
_entity_poly.entity_id
_entity_poly.type
_entity_poly.pdbx_seq_one_letter_code
_entity_poly.pdbx_strand_id
1 'polypeptide(L)'
;MNHEQFQQFQEDIRRDIETRQIARQILDVDEDASDDNLKRSWRTKCLECHPDRNPNDPEAERRFVVVNCAYRLLAEGTPCNMLLDEVERETSVSLDGKYNLDNAWGLFLWWRDKFF
;
A
#
# COMPACT_ATOMS: atom_id res chain seq x y z
N MET A 1 -11.49 34.46 8.04
CA MET A 1 -10.80 33.19 7.72
C MET A 1 -9.32 33.42 7.97
N ASN A 2 -8.72 32.66 8.89
CA ASN A 2 -7.33 32.84 9.29
C ASN A 2 -6.40 32.44 8.13
N HIS A 3 -5.38 33.26 7.84
CA HIS A 3 -4.39 33.00 6.79
C HIS A 3 -3.74 31.62 6.94
N GLU A 4 -3.47 31.21 8.18
CA GLU A 4 -2.92 29.90 8.54
C GLU A 4 -3.81 28.73 8.13
N GLN A 5 -5.15 28.89 8.16
CA GLN A 5 -6.08 27.83 7.76
C GLN A 5 -6.07 27.62 6.25
N PHE A 6 -5.88 28.70 5.48
CA PHE A 6 -5.73 28.61 4.03
C PHE A 6 -4.40 27.94 3.66
N GLN A 7 -3.31 28.30 4.35
CA GLN A 7 -2.01 27.66 4.14
C GLN A 7 -2.06 26.15 4.46
N GLN A 8 -2.66 25.77 5.59
CA GLN A 8 -2.85 24.38 5.96
C GLN A 8 -3.63 23.60 4.89
N PHE A 9 -4.73 24.18 4.40
CA PHE A 9 -5.52 23.57 3.33
C PHE A 9 -4.73 23.35 2.03
N GLN A 10 -3.87 24.31 1.65
CA GLN A 10 -3.02 24.15 0.48
C GLN A 10 -1.96 23.04 0.67
N GLU A 11 -1.39 22.93 1.86
CA GLU A 11 -0.44 21.87 2.22
C GLU A 11 -1.11 20.47 2.20
N ASP A 12 -2.32 20.36 2.73
CA ASP A 12 -3.11 19.11 2.72
C ASP A 12 -3.40 18.64 1.28
N ILE A 13 -3.84 19.55 0.40
CA ILE A 13 -4.05 19.24 -1.03
C ILE A 13 -2.75 18.74 -1.66
N ARG A 14 -1.64 19.43 -1.40
CA ARG A 14 -0.34 19.07 -1.96
C ARG A 14 0.08 17.68 -1.50
N ARG A 15 -0.11 17.36 -0.22
CA ARG A 15 0.25 16.07 0.39
C ARG A 15 -0.57 14.92 -0.19
N ASP A 16 -1.87 15.10 -0.42
CA ASP A 16 -2.72 14.09 -1.06
C ASP A 16 -2.28 13.80 -2.51
N ILE A 17 -1.99 14.86 -3.29
CA ILE A 17 -1.50 14.71 -4.67
C ILE A 17 -0.16 13.95 -4.69
N GLU A 18 0.78 14.33 -3.83
CA GLU A 18 2.10 13.69 -3.73
C GLU A 18 1.99 12.22 -3.32
N THR A 19 1.14 11.90 -2.33
CA THR A 19 0.95 10.52 -1.86
C THR A 19 0.43 9.62 -2.98
N ARG A 20 -0.53 10.11 -3.78
CA ARG A 20 -1.06 9.36 -4.93
C ARG A 20 -0.03 9.17 -6.02
N GLN A 21 0.83 10.17 -6.26
CA GLN A 21 1.92 10.06 -7.22
C GLN A 21 2.94 9.00 -6.78
N ILE A 22 3.37 9.03 -5.52
CA ILE A 22 4.30 8.03 -4.95
C ILE A 22 3.70 6.63 -5.06
N ALA A 23 2.42 6.45 -4.72
CA ALA A 23 1.73 5.16 -4.83
C ALA A 23 1.74 4.61 -6.27
N ARG A 24 1.54 5.47 -7.27
CA ARG A 24 1.61 5.09 -8.69
C ARG A 24 3.03 4.68 -9.10
N GLN A 25 4.05 5.41 -8.64
CA GLN A 25 5.45 5.09 -8.91
C GLN A 25 5.88 3.75 -8.29
N ILE A 26 5.44 3.44 -7.06
CA ILE A 26 5.73 2.16 -6.40
C ILE A 26 5.17 0.98 -7.21
N LEU A 27 3.96 1.15 -7.73
CA LEU A 27 3.28 0.13 -8.53
C LEU A 27 3.74 0.12 -9.98
N ASP A 28 4.62 1.04 -10.39
CA ASP A 28 5.07 1.18 -11.78
C ASP A 28 3.87 1.34 -12.74
N VAL A 29 2.96 2.25 -12.39
CA VAL A 29 1.77 2.56 -13.18
C VAL A 29 1.75 4.03 -13.58
N ASP A 30 1.25 4.27 -14.80
CA ASP A 30 1.07 5.61 -15.34
C ASP A 30 -0.07 6.36 -14.63
N GLU A 31 -0.09 7.69 -14.75
CA GLU A 31 -1.16 8.52 -14.17
C GLU A 31 -2.53 8.24 -14.79
N ASP A 32 -2.55 7.78 -16.04
CA ASP A 32 -3.74 7.39 -16.80
C ASP A 32 -4.02 5.88 -16.75
N ALA A 33 -3.26 5.13 -15.93
CA ALA A 33 -3.41 3.68 -15.86
C ALA A 33 -4.82 3.29 -15.38
N SER A 34 -5.50 2.46 -16.18
CA SER A 34 -6.78 1.87 -15.81
C SER A 34 -6.66 0.92 -14.60
N ASP A 35 -7.77 0.74 -13.89
CA ASP A 35 -7.89 -0.14 -12.72
C ASP A 35 -7.40 -1.58 -12.98
N ASP A 36 -7.55 -2.06 -14.23
CA ASP A 36 -7.04 -3.36 -14.67
C ASP A 36 -5.50 -3.41 -14.73
N ASN A 37 -4.86 -2.36 -15.25
CA ASN A 37 -3.40 -2.25 -15.27
C ASN A 37 -2.86 -2.12 -13.85
N LEU A 38 -3.54 -1.35 -12.99
CA LEU A 38 -3.21 -1.23 -11.58
C LEU A 38 -3.18 -2.60 -10.88
N LYS A 39 -4.23 -3.41 -11.08
CA LYS A 39 -4.29 -4.78 -10.53
C LYS A 39 -3.20 -5.69 -11.10
N ARG A 40 -2.88 -5.58 -12.39
CA ARG A 40 -1.83 -6.38 -13.03
C ARG A 40 -0.43 -6.04 -12.52
N SER A 41 -0.08 -4.77 -12.44
CA SER A 41 1.22 -4.35 -11.91
C SER A 41 1.35 -4.68 -10.42
N TRP A 42 0.30 -4.45 -9.63
CA TRP A 42 0.26 -4.83 -8.22
C TRP A 42 0.52 -6.33 -8.01
N ARG A 43 -0.16 -7.20 -8.76
CA ARG A 43 0.06 -8.66 -8.70
C ARG A 43 1.52 -9.03 -9.02
N THR A 44 2.11 -8.38 -10.01
CA THR A 44 3.50 -8.62 -10.41
C THR A 44 4.46 -8.24 -9.28
N LYS A 45 4.29 -7.03 -8.71
CA LYS A 45 5.12 -6.54 -7.59
C LYS A 45 4.98 -7.40 -6.33
N CYS A 46 3.78 -7.90 -6.04
CA CYS A 46 3.55 -8.82 -4.93
C CYS A 46 4.30 -10.16 -5.09
N LEU A 47 4.40 -10.67 -6.32
CA LEU A 47 5.17 -11.89 -6.63
C LEU A 47 6.68 -11.66 -6.56
N GLU A 48 7.15 -10.47 -6.94
CA GLU A 48 8.56 -10.08 -6.86
C GLU A 48 9.02 -9.89 -5.41
N CYS A 49 8.18 -9.27 -4.58
CA CYS A 49 8.45 -9.03 -3.16
C CYS A 49 8.10 -10.23 -2.27
N HIS A 50 7.84 -11.41 -2.86
CA HIS A 50 7.34 -12.56 -2.14
C HIS A 50 8.40 -13.16 -1.19
N PRO A 51 8.08 -13.43 0.09
CA PRO A 51 9.04 -13.95 1.06
C PRO A 51 9.55 -15.38 0.73
N ASP A 52 8.77 -16.19 0.00
CA ASP A 52 9.24 -17.50 -0.52
C ASP A 52 10.38 -17.36 -1.55
N ARG A 53 10.37 -16.29 -2.36
CA ARG A 53 11.46 -16.01 -3.31
C ARG A 53 12.62 -15.27 -2.67
N ASN A 54 12.34 -14.56 -1.57
CA ASN A 54 13.32 -13.77 -0.80
C ASN A 54 13.34 -14.18 0.68
N PRO A 55 13.68 -15.44 1.03
CA PRO A 55 13.57 -15.95 2.40
C PRO A 55 14.56 -15.32 3.40
N ASN A 56 15.54 -14.56 2.92
CA ASN A 56 16.57 -13.93 3.74
C ASN A 56 16.51 -12.39 3.73
N ASP A 57 15.48 -11.80 3.10
CA ASP A 57 15.40 -10.36 2.91
C ASP A 57 14.23 -9.77 3.72
N PRO A 58 14.50 -9.14 4.88
CA PRO A 58 13.45 -8.50 5.68
C PRO A 58 12.90 -7.22 5.02
N GLU A 59 13.53 -6.72 3.95
CA GLU A 59 13.04 -5.58 3.18
C GLU A 59 11.95 -5.99 2.17
N ALA A 60 11.96 -7.25 1.70
CA ALA A 60 10.90 -7.81 0.86
C ALA A 60 9.51 -7.74 1.53
N GLU A 61 9.45 -8.01 2.84
CA GLU A 61 8.22 -7.85 3.63
C GLU A 61 7.75 -6.39 3.66
N ARG A 62 8.67 -5.44 3.92
CA ARG A 62 8.35 -4.00 3.93
C ARG A 62 7.83 -3.55 2.57
N ARG A 63 8.49 -3.98 1.50
CA ARG A 63 8.07 -3.67 0.12
C ARG A 63 6.69 -4.24 -0.18
N PHE A 64 6.37 -5.44 0.27
CA PHE A 64 5.04 -6.04 0.10
C PHE A 64 3.95 -5.21 0.79
N VAL A 65 4.19 -4.77 2.02
CA VAL A 65 3.26 -3.90 2.76
C VAL A 65 3.06 -2.56 2.04
N VAL A 66 4.16 -1.93 1.59
CA VAL A 66 4.13 -0.66 0.87
C VAL A 66 3.37 -0.77 -0.46
N VAL A 67 3.60 -1.84 -1.23
CA VAL A 67 2.88 -2.16 -2.48
C VAL A 67 1.38 -2.33 -2.23
N ASN A 68 1.00 -3.03 -1.15
CA ASN A 68 -0.40 -3.22 -0.79
C ASN A 68 -1.07 -1.91 -0.35
N CYS A 69 -0.37 -1.08 0.43
CA CYS A 69 -0.85 0.25 0.83
C CYS A 69 -1.05 1.17 -0.38
N ALA A 70 -0.10 1.19 -1.33
CA ALA A 70 -0.21 1.95 -2.56
C ALA A 70 -1.45 1.55 -3.38
N TYR A 71 -1.70 0.24 -3.49
CA TYR A 71 -2.88 -0.27 -4.19
C TYR A 71 -4.17 0.16 -3.50
N ARG A 72 -4.27 0.06 -2.17
CA ARG A 72 -5.46 0.48 -1.41
C ARG A 72 -5.74 1.97 -1.52
N LEU A 73 -4.70 2.81 -1.52
CA LEU A 73 -4.86 4.25 -1.73
C LEU A 73 -5.49 4.53 -3.09
N LEU A 74 -5.00 3.88 -4.14
CA LEU A 74 -5.46 4.14 -5.51
C LEU A 74 -6.82 3.48 -5.80
N ALA A 75 -7.08 2.29 -5.26
CA ALA A 75 -8.31 1.53 -5.51
C ALA A 75 -9.47 1.95 -4.59
N GLU A 76 -9.22 2.16 -3.30
CA GLU A 76 -10.26 2.43 -2.28
C GLU A 76 -10.26 3.90 -1.83
N GLY A 77 -9.26 4.71 -2.22
CA GLY A 77 -9.16 6.11 -1.77
C GLY A 77 -8.86 6.25 -0.28
N THR A 78 -8.40 5.17 0.38
CA THR A 78 -8.08 5.19 1.80
C THR A 78 -6.68 5.77 2.00
N PRO A 79 -6.52 6.93 2.68
CA PRO A 79 -5.21 7.52 2.94
C PRO A 79 -4.42 6.61 3.87
N CYS A 80 -3.48 5.85 3.31
CA CYS A 80 -2.51 5.09 4.10
C CYS A 80 -1.46 6.07 4.62
N ASN A 81 -1.62 6.50 5.88
CA ASN A 81 -0.68 7.40 6.55
C ASN A 81 0.75 6.81 6.67
N MET A 82 0.91 5.49 6.43
CA MET A 82 2.19 4.78 6.32
C MET A 82 3.03 5.15 5.08
N LEU A 83 2.47 5.84 4.08
CA LEU A 83 3.25 6.23 2.88
C LEU A 83 4.21 7.40 3.16
N LEU A 84 4.02 8.17 4.26
CA LEU A 84 4.78 9.38 4.56
C LEU A 84 5.44 9.41 5.96
N ASP A 85 5.18 8.41 6.80
CA ASP A 85 5.84 8.27 8.12
C ASP A 85 6.38 6.84 8.18
N GLU A 86 7.69 6.70 7.91
CA GLU A 86 8.63 5.69 8.46
C GLU A 86 8.04 4.26 8.69
N VAL A 87 8.59 3.20 8.10
CA VAL A 87 9.60 2.40 8.84
C VAL A 87 9.47 2.61 10.36
N GLU A 88 9.02 1.61 11.13
CA GLU A 88 8.77 1.75 12.60
C GLU A 88 7.39 2.27 13.02
N ARG A 89 6.39 1.37 13.03
CA ARG A 89 5.94 0.74 14.29
C ARG A 89 4.71 -0.12 14.02
N GLU A 90 4.73 -1.28 14.66
CA GLU A 90 3.66 -2.27 14.74
C GLU A 90 2.30 -1.61 15.07
N THR A 91 1.19 -2.13 14.54
CA THR A 91 0.14 -2.80 15.33
C THR A 91 -1.20 -2.96 14.58
N SER A 92 -1.75 -4.17 14.75
CA SER A 92 -3.14 -4.67 14.75
C SER A 92 -4.31 -3.83 14.20
N VAL A 93 -5.03 -4.43 13.25
CA VAL A 93 -6.50 -4.40 13.17
C VAL A 93 -7.00 -5.81 12.84
N SER A 94 -7.80 -6.39 13.74
CA SER A 94 -8.41 -7.71 13.60
C SER A 94 -9.62 -7.69 12.66
N LEU A 95 -9.72 -8.63 11.72
CA LEU A 95 -10.97 -9.07 11.10
C LEU A 95 -10.93 -10.58 10.75
N ASP A 96 -11.79 -11.33 11.41
CA ASP A 96 -12.41 -12.61 11.00
C ASP A 96 -11.50 -13.81 10.62
N GLY A 97 -11.01 -14.51 11.65
CA GLY A 97 -11.27 -15.95 11.87
C GLY A 97 -10.81 -17.05 10.89
N LYS A 98 -10.25 -16.75 9.71
CA LYS A 98 -9.80 -17.80 8.76
C LYS A 98 -8.30 -17.75 8.43
N TYR A 99 -7.66 -16.60 8.62
CA TYR A 99 -6.26 -16.39 8.26
C TYR A 99 -5.51 -15.62 9.35
N ASN A 100 -4.30 -16.06 9.67
CA ASN A 100 -3.43 -15.39 10.65
C ASN A 100 -2.71 -14.22 9.94
N LEU A 101 -3.35 -13.05 9.92
CA LEU A 101 -2.80 -11.83 9.29
C LEU A 101 -1.58 -11.27 10.05
N ASP A 102 -1.29 -11.81 11.24
CA ASP A 102 -0.11 -11.49 12.05
C ASP A 102 1.18 -12.12 11.50
N ASN A 103 1.08 -12.91 10.43
CA ASN A 103 2.24 -13.34 9.67
C ASN A 103 2.00 -13.21 8.17
N ALA A 104 3.10 -13.00 7.44
CA ALA A 104 3.08 -12.88 5.99
C ALA A 104 2.38 -14.06 5.30
N TRP A 105 2.38 -15.25 5.91
CA TRP A 105 1.74 -16.45 5.37
C TRP A 105 0.20 -16.41 5.47
N GLY A 106 -0.37 -15.90 6.56
CA GLY A 106 -1.81 -15.74 6.64
C GLY A 106 -2.32 -14.50 5.91
N LEU A 107 -1.53 -13.41 5.82
CA LEU A 107 -1.81 -12.31 4.88
C LEU A 107 -1.83 -12.83 3.43
N PHE A 108 -0.89 -13.72 3.09
CA PHE A 108 -0.82 -14.39 1.79
C PHE A 108 -1.99 -15.35 1.54
N LEU A 109 -2.37 -16.20 2.51
CA LEU A 109 -3.49 -17.14 2.34
C LEU A 109 -4.83 -16.41 2.20
N TRP A 110 -5.02 -15.33 2.96
CA TRP A 110 -6.17 -14.44 2.80
C TRP A 110 -6.17 -13.78 1.42
N TRP A 111 -5.02 -13.24 0.98
CA TRP A 111 -4.86 -12.65 -0.34
C TRP A 111 -5.17 -13.64 -1.46
N ARG A 112 -4.61 -14.85 -1.38
CA ARG A 112 -4.84 -15.91 -2.36
C ARG A 112 -6.33 -16.26 -2.46
N ASP A 113 -7.03 -16.45 -1.35
CA ASP A 113 -8.45 -16.87 -1.33
C ASP A 113 -9.45 -15.76 -1.69
N LYS A 114 -9.06 -14.49 -1.55
CA LYS A 114 -9.91 -13.34 -1.89
C LYS A 114 -9.72 -12.83 -3.32
N PHE A 115 -8.56 -13.10 -3.92
CA PHE A 115 -8.19 -12.52 -5.22
C PHE A 115 -7.89 -13.56 -6.31
N PHE A 116 -7.91 -14.86 -5.99
CA PHE A 116 -7.89 -16.01 -6.90
C PHE A 116 -8.92 -17.06 -6.46
#